data_AF-A0A016WLX1-F1
#
_entry.id   AF-A0A016WLX1-F1
#
_cell.length_a   1.000
_cell.length_b   1.000
_cell.length_c   1.000
_cell.angle_alpha   90.00
_cell.angle_beta   90.00
_cell.angle_gamma   90.00
#
_symmetry.space_group_name_H-M   'P 1'
#
loop_
_entity.id
_entity.type
_entity.pdbx_description
1 polymer ?
#
loop_
_entity_poly.entity_id
_entity_poly.type
_entity_poly.pdbx_seq_one_letter_code
_entity_poly.pdbx_strand_id
1 'polypeptide(L)'
;MELLIQECILSPLQFGVPNSRPRYYLIASTRFPVRDTAEEISGCFPQESSAEREHISSFVDASLHTPSLFLDKDVIQRYGRALDVIIPSSTRSACFTKSYGSYISGCGSYFCDRPDFVCDSRLTNTALDNPDNLVEALRRLSPREVANLMCFPKDFEVPPDVSDRQMYQCLGNSINVRVVSSILRLLLHS
;
A
#
# COMPACT_ATOMS: atom_id res chain seq x y z
N MET A 1 30.82 -7.22 23.48
CA MET A 1 29.48 -6.64 23.70
C MET A 1 28.47 -7.57 23.07
N GLU A 2 27.51 -8.05 23.85
CA GLU A 2 26.43 -8.91 23.36
C GLU A 2 25.32 -8.04 22.75
N LEU A 3 24.81 -8.42 21.59
CA LEU A 3 23.70 -7.75 20.94
C LEU A 3 22.39 -8.38 21.41
N LEU A 4 21.47 -7.56 21.90
CA LEU A 4 20.11 -7.98 22.18
C LEU A 4 19.28 -7.82 20.91
N ILE A 5 18.51 -8.84 20.57
CA ILE A 5 17.73 -8.93 19.33
C ILE A 5 16.24 -8.90 19.68
N GLN A 6 15.46 -8.19 18.87
CA GLN A 6 14.02 -8.25 18.87
C GLN A 6 13.51 -8.42 17.43
N GLU A 7 12.44 -9.20 17.26
CA GLU A 7 11.86 -9.55 15.96
C GLU A 7 10.35 -9.28 15.96
N CYS A 8 9.80 -8.91 14.79
CA CYS A 8 8.35 -8.74 14.63
C CYS A 8 7.93 -8.79 13.16
N ILE A 9 6.62 -8.96 12.96
CA ILE A 9 5.96 -8.74 11.67
C ILE A 9 5.06 -7.51 11.79
N LEU A 10 5.33 -6.48 10.98
CA LEU A 10 4.58 -5.23 10.99
C LEU A 10 4.00 -4.94 9.62
N SER A 11 2.81 -4.33 9.61
CA SER A 11 2.11 -3.84 8.43
C SER A 11 1.73 -2.37 8.63
N PRO A 12 1.76 -1.54 7.56
CA PRO A 12 1.33 -0.14 7.65
C PRO A 12 -0.09 0.06 8.20
N LEU A 13 -0.95 -0.97 8.09
CA LEU A 13 -2.28 -1.00 8.72
C LEU A 13 -2.26 -0.74 10.24
N GLN A 14 -1.18 -1.13 10.93
CA GLN A 14 -0.99 -0.90 12.37
C GLN A 14 -0.58 0.55 12.69
N PHE A 15 -0.23 1.34 11.66
CA PHE A 15 0.26 2.72 11.76
C PHE A 15 -0.70 3.73 11.09
N GLY A 16 -1.99 3.35 10.99
CA GLY A 16 -3.05 4.18 10.40
C GLY A 16 -3.03 4.30 8.88
N VAL A 17 -2.10 3.63 8.18
CA VAL A 17 -1.96 3.73 6.72
C VAL A 17 -2.80 2.64 6.05
N PRO A 18 -3.67 2.97 5.07
CA PRO A 18 -4.58 2.03 4.42
C PRO A 18 -3.87 1.13 3.38
N ASN A 19 -2.75 0.50 3.74
CA ASN A 19 -2.02 -0.44 2.89
C ASN A 19 -1.57 -1.70 3.64
N SER A 20 -2.01 -2.86 3.16
CA SER A 20 -1.59 -4.15 3.71
C SER A 20 -0.22 -4.54 3.16
N ARG A 21 0.83 -4.40 3.97
CA ARG A 21 2.21 -4.76 3.59
C ARG A 21 2.95 -5.38 4.79
N PRO A 22 2.58 -6.60 5.23
CA PRO A 22 3.28 -7.28 6.31
C PRO A 22 4.73 -7.53 5.91
N ARG A 23 5.68 -7.14 6.76
CA ARG A 23 7.12 -7.34 6.61
C ARG A 23 7.72 -7.77 7.93
N TYR A 24 8.68 -8.67 7.84
CA TYR A 24 9.52 -9.05 8.97
C TYR A 24 10.57 -7.96 9.23
N TYR A 25 10.78 -7.66 10.50
CA TYR A 25 11.81 -6.75 10.97
C TYR A 25 12.59 -7.40 12.11
N LEU A 26 13.92 -7.30 12.04
CA LEU A 26 14.84 -7.62 13.12
C LEU A 26 15.56 -6.32 13.51
N ILE A 27 15.53 -5.99 14.80
CA ILE A 27 16.31 -4.90 15.38
C ILE A 27 17.28 -5.46 16.40
N ALA A 28 18.49 -4.90 16.43
CA ALA A 28 19.53 -5.32 17.35
C ALA A 28 20.20 -4.09 17.99
N SER A 29 20.35 -4.10 19.31
CA SER A 29 20.99 -3.03 20.07
C SER A 29 21.73 -3.59 21.28
N THR A 30 22.83 -2.94 21.67
CA THR A 30 23.50 -3.22 22.96
C THR A 30 22.79 -2.55 24.15
N ARG A 31 21.77 -1.72 23.89
CA ARG A 31 21.07 -0.90 24.88
C ARG A 31 19.64 -1.34 25.15
N PHE A 32 19.12 -2.33 24.42
CA PHE A 32 17.75 -2.78 24.70
C PHE A 32 17.65 -3.24 26.16
N PRO A 33 16.57 -2.88 26.88
CA PRO A 33 16.34 -3.45 28.18
C PRO A 33 16.29 -4.96 28.04
N VAL A 34 17.01 -5.68 28.90
CA VAL A 34 16.89 -7.14 29.01
C VAL A 34 15.47 -7.41 29.49
N ARG A 35 14.57 -7.64 28.55
CA ARG A 35 13.22 -8.14 28.81
C ARG A 35 13.27 -9.66 28.70
N ASP A 36 12.51 -10.34 29.55
CA ASP A 36 12.33 -11.78 29.43
C ASP A 36 11.96 -12.10 27.98
N THR A 37 12.71 -13.04 27.43
CA THR A 37 12.68 -13.45 26.03
C THR A 37 11.25 -13.64 25.52
N ALA A 38 10.94 -13.04 24.37
CA ALA A 38 9.72 -13.21 23.55
C ALA A 38 8.54 -12.23 23.76
N GLU A 39 8.75 -11.00 24.22
CA GLU A 39 7.77 -9.94 23.93
C GLU A 39 7.90 -9.50 22.46
N GLU A 40 6.88 -9.76 21.64
CA GLU A 40 6.82 -9.29 20.26
C GLU A 40 6.89 -7.75 20.23
N ILE A 41 7.73 -7.16 19.38
CA ILE A 41 7.77 -5.70 19.16
C ILE A 41 6.38 -5.17 18.75
N SER A 42 5.52 -6.04 18.21
CA SER A 42 4.09 -5.78 17.98
C SER A 42 3.39 -5.11 19.17
N GLY A 43 3.79 -5.42 20.42
CA GLY A 43 3.27 -4.81 21.65
C GLY A 43 4.02 -3.55 22.12
N CYS A 44 5.22 -3.28 21.59
CA CYS A 44 6.02 -2.09 21.88
C CYS A 44 5.62 -0.87 21.05
N PHE A 45 5.04 -1.09 19.87
CA PHE A 45 4.31 -0.03 19.19
C PHE A 45 2.99 0.11 19.91
N PRO A 46 2.60 1.33 20.35
CA PRO A 46 1.25 1.51 20.84
C PRO A 46 0.33 0.96 19.76
N GLN A 47 -0.43 -0.08 20.09
CA GLN A 47 -1.68 -0.29 19.39
C GLN A 47 -2.47 0.96 19.73
N GLU A 48 -2.32 2.00 18.89
CA GLU A 48 -3.25 3.11 18.89
C GLU A 48 -4.59 2.47 18.56
N SER A 49 -5.27 2.03 19.62
CA SER A 49 -6.57 1.39 19.64
C SER A 49 -7.68 2.36 19.23
N SER A 50 -7.33 3.46 18.55
CA SER A 50 -8.23 4.54 18.17
C SER A 50 -7.72 5.41 17.01
N ALA A 51 -6.57 5.15 16.40
CA ALA A 51 -6.24 5.87 15.16
C ALA A 51 -7.12 5.30 14.05
N GLU A 52 -8.24 5.98 13.77
CA GLU A 52 -9.06 5.69 12.61
C GLU A 52 -8.15 5.64 11.38
N ARG A 53 -8.20 4.51 10.66
CA ARG A 53 -7.37 4.33 9.47
C ARG A 53 -7.73 5.44 8.49
N GLU A 54 -6.72 6.13 7.99
CA GLU A 54 -6.91 7.15 6.97
C GLU A 54 -7.59 6.52 5.74
N HIS A 55 -8.49 7.26 5.10
CA HIS A 55 -9.13 6.82 3.87
C HIS A 55 -8.13 6.85 2.71
N ILE A 56 -8.34 6.00 1.70
CA ILE A 56 -7.54 5.98 0.48
C ILE A 56 -7.49 7.36 -0.19
N SER A 57 -8.55 8.17 -0.08
CA SER A 57 -8.62 9.55 -0.57
C SER A 57 -7.52 10.47 -0.03
N SER A 58 -6.88 10.17 1.10
CA SER A 58 -5.75 10.94 1.62
C SER A 58 -4.44 10.66 0.88
N PHE A 59 -4.37 9.59 0.08
CA PHE A 59 -3.14 9.11 -0.59
C PHE A 59 -3.25 9.12 -2.11
N VAL A 60 -4.46 9.15 -2.65
CA VAL A 60 -4.75 9.14 -4.09
C VAL A 60 -5.34 10.46 -4.54
N ASP A 61 -5.02 10.85 -5.77
CA ASP A 61 -5.63 12.01 -6.42
C ASP A 61 -6.83 11.52 -7.25
N ALA A 62 -8.03 11.70 -6.71
CA ALA A 62 -9.26 11.32 -7.40
C ALA A 62 -9.51 12.13 -8.67
N SER A 63 -8.87 13.30 -8.82
CA SER A 63 -8.94 14.13 -10.03
C SER A 63 -7.92 13.75 -11.10
N LEU A 64 -7.01 12.82 -10.80
CA LEU A 64 -5.97 12.37 -11.72
C LEU A 64 -6.59 11.65 -12.92
N HIS A 65 -6.44 12.26 -14.10
CA HIS A 65 -6.97 11.76 -15.37
C HIS A 65 -5.86 11.52 -16.39
N THR A 66 -4.89 10.67 -16.04
CA THR A 66 -3.83 10.26 -16.96
C THR A 66 -4.29 9.04 -17.76
N PRO A 67 -4.51 9.14 -19.10
CA PRO A 67 -5.11 8.07 -19.90
C PRO A 67 -4.37 6.73 -19.80
N SER A 68 -3.04 6.75 -19.70
CA SER A 68 -2.22 5.54 -19.59
C SER A 68 -2.43 4.74 -18.30
N LEU A 69 -3.08 5.30 -17.28
CA LEU A 69 -3.35 4.58 -16.03
C LEU A 69 -4.66 3.77 -16.09
N PHE A 70 -5.61 4.18 -16.91
CA PHE A 70 -6.91 3.51 -17.05
C PHE A 70 -6.76 2.12 -17.66
N LEU A 71 -7.67 1.22 -17.28
CA LEU A 71 -7.68 -0.14 -17.80
C LEU A 71 -8.47 -0.22 -19.10
N ASP A 72 -7.87 -0.82 -20.12
CA ASP A 72 -8.57 -1.12 -21.36
C ASP A 72 -9.74 -2.07 -21.12
N LYS A 73 -10.81 -1.91 -21.90
CA LYS A 73 -12.01 -2.75 -21.84
C LYS A 73 -11.70 -4.25 -21.86
N ASP A 74 -10.77 -4.68 -22.71
CA ASP A 74 -10.38 -6.09 -22.84
C ASP A 74 -9.73 -6.64 -21.56
N VAL A 75 -8.96 -5.80 -20.86
CA VAL A 75 -8.36 -6.14 -19.56
C VAL A 75 -9.44 -6.27 -18.50
N ILE A 76 -10.41 -5.36 -18.48
CA ILE A 76 -11.54 -5.37 -17.55
C ILE A 76 -12.40 -6.62 -17.76
N GLN A 77 -12.74 -6.93 -19.01
CA GLN A 77 -13.54 -8.12 -19.35
C GLN A 77 -12.83 -9.42 -18.95
N ARG A 78 -11.52 -9.50 -19.18
CA ARG A 78 -10.75 -10.72 -18.90
C ARG A 78 -10.45 -10.91 -17.42
N TYR A 79 -10.12 -9.83 -16.70
CA TYR A 79 -9.55 -9.91 -15.36
C TYR A 79 -10.37 -9.21 -14.27
N GLY A 80 -11.45 -8.50 -14.61
CA GLY A 80 -12.22 -7.67 -13.67
C GLY A 80 -12.62 -8.37 -12.38
N ARG A 81 -13.06 -9.64 -12.46
CA ARG A 81 -13.40 -10.46 -11.28
C ARG A 81 -12.21 -10.72 -10.33
N ALA A 82 -11.00 -10.76 -10.87
CA ALA A 82 -9.77 -11.03 -10.15
C ALA A 82 -9.05 -9.77 -9.63
N LEU A 83 -9.59 -8.57 -9.92
CA LEU A 83 -9.03 -7.32 -9.42
C LEU A 83 -9.40 -7.13 -7.95
N ASP A 84 -8.44 -6.59 -7.19
CA ASP A 84 -8.72 -5.94 -5.91
C ASP A 84 -8.94 -4.47 -6.22
N VAL A 85 -10.13 -3.95 -5.91
CA VAL A 85 -10.55 -2.59 -6.27
C VAL A 85 -10.81 -1.77 -5.02
N ILE A 86 -10.25 -0.57 -4.98
CA ILE A 86 -10.41 0.37 -3.88
C ILE A 86 -11.12 1.63 -4.38
N ILE A 87 -11.83 2.27 -3.48
CA ILE A 87 -12.60 3.51 -3.70
C ILE A 87 -12.14 4.58 -2.72
N PRO A 88 -12.53 5.86 -2.87
CA PRO A 88 -12.06 6.94 -1.99
C PRO A 88 -12.22 6.65 -0.50
N SER A 89 -13.35 6.05 -0.09
CA SER A 89 -13.66 5.71 1.30
C SER A 89 -13.04 4.40 1.80
N SER A 90 -12.32 3.65 0.96
CA SER A 90 -11.65 2.43 1.42
C SER A 90 -10.62 2.75 2.50
N THR A 91 -10.53 1.90 3.52
CA THR A 91 -9.53 2.01 4.60
C THR A 91 -8.44 0.95 4.50
N ARG A 92 -8.33 0.30 3.33
CA ARG A 92 -7.40 -0.80 3.06
C ARG A 92 -7.14 -0.90 1.55
N SER A 93 -5.90 -1.19 1.20
CA SER A 93 -5.46 -1.65 -0.11
C SER A 93 -4.56 -2.90 0.02
N ALA A 94 -4.42 -3.64 -1.08
CA ALA A 94 -3.52 -4.78 -1.21
C ALA A 94 -2.03 -4.36 -1.25
N CYS A 95 -1.14 -5.32 -1.04
CA CYS A 95 0.31 -5.08 -1.14
C CYS A 95 0.69 -4.82 -2.60
N PHE A 96 1.35 -3.69 -2.86
CA PHE A 96 1.97 -3.42 -4.16
C PHE A 96 3.29 -4.20 -4.29
N THR A 97 3.40 -5.00 -5.35
CA THR A 97 4.60 -5.80 -5.66
C THR A 97 5.38 -5.18 -6.81
N LYS A 98 6.60 -5.66 -7.06
CA LYS A 98 7.41 -5.22 -8.21
C LYS A 98 6.73 -5.44 -9.57
N SER A 99 5.74 -6.32 -9.61
CA SER A 99 5.01 -6.72 -10.81
C SER A 99 3.77 -5.86 -11.08
N TYR A 100 3.44 -4.91 -10.19
CA TYR A 100 2.32 -4.00 -10.40
C TYR A 100 2.46 -3.23 -11.72
N GLY A 101 1.37 -3.14 -12.47
CA GLY A 101 1.36 -2.60 -13.83
C GLY A 101 1.86 -3.53 -14.93
N SER A 102 2.60 -4.61 -14.60
CA SER A 102 3.00 -5.65 -15.58
C SER A 102 2.09 -6.88 -15.53
N TYR A 103 1.64 -7.26 -14.33
CA TYR A 103 0.69 -8.34 -14.10
C TYR A 103 -0.57 -7.79 -13.46
N ILE A 104 -1.72 -8.28 -13.91
CA ILE A 104 -3.01 -7.67 -13.58
C ILE A 104 -3.47 -8.04 -12.16
N SER A 105 -3.49 -9.33 -11.83
CA SER A 105 -4.01 -9.80 -10.52
C SER A 105 -2.89 -10.08 -9.52
N GLY A 106 -3.21 -9.97 -8.23
CA GLY A 106 -2.31 -10.32 -7.13
C GLY A 106 -1.11 -9.38 -6.92
N CYS A 107 -1.06 -8.25 -7.61
CA CYS A 107 0.11 -7.34 -7.58
C CYS A 107 -0.13 -5.99 -6.90
N GLY A 108 -1.38 -5.69 -6.52
CA GLY A 108 -1.80 -4.42 -5.92
C GLY A 108 -3.26 -4.13 -6.23
N SER A 109 -3.83 -3.12 -5.58
CA SER A 109 -5.19 -2.66 -5.82
C SER A 109 -5.29 -1.76 -7.04
N TYR A 110 -6.49 -1.62 -7.59
CA TYR A 110 -6.85 -0.64 -8.62
C TYR A 110 -7.84 0.36 -8.04
N PHE A 111 -7.74 1.62 -8.45
CA PHE A 111 -8.62 2.67 -7.96
C PHE A 111 -9.85 2.79 -8.86
N CYS A 112 -11.02 2.89 -8.24
CA CYS A 112 -12.27 3.21 -8.91
C CYS A 112 -12.90 4.47 -8.31
N ASP A 113 -13.21 5.46 -9.15
CA ASP A 113 -13.87 6.70 -8.75
C ASP A 113 -15.41 6.58 -8.69
N ARG A 114 -15.94 5.39 -8.98
CA ARG A 114 -17.37 5.03 -8.92
C ARG A 114 -17.65 4.04 -7.78
N PRO A 115 -17.90 4.52 -6.55
CA PRO A 115 -18.20 3.66 -5.40
C PRO A 115 -19.35 2.68 -5.63
N ASP A 116 -20.35 3.05 -6.42
CA ASP A 116 -21.50 2.22 -6.76
C ASP A 116 -21.15 0.95 -7.56
N PHE A 117 -19.96 0.91 -8.16
CA PHE A 117 -19.46 -0.25 -8.90
C PHE A 117 -18.61 -1.20 -8.05
N VAL A 118 -18.38 -0.90 -6.76
CA VAL A 118 -17.47 -1.67 -5.91
C VAL A 118 -18.17 -2.13 -4.63
N CYS A 119 -18.10 -3.43 -4.35
CA CYS A 119 -18.56 -4.05 -3.11
C CYS A 119 -17.47 -4.99 -2.59
N ASP A 120 -17.11 -4.90 -1.31
CA ASP A 120 -16.07 -5.73 -0.68
C ASP A 120 -14.76 -5.82 -1.47
N SER A 121 -14.28 -4.67 -1.96
CA SER A 121 -13.08 -4.54 -2.79
C SER A 121 -13.13 -5.31 -4.12
N ARG A 122 -14.32 -5.57 -4.64
CA ARG A 122 -14.56 -6.23 -5.93
C ARG A 122 -15.53 -5.43 -6.78
N LEU A 123 -15.38 -5.53 -8.10
CA LEU A 123 -16.37 -5.00 -9.03
C LEU A 123 -17.68 -5.78 -8.88
N THR A 124 -18.81 -5.07 -8.86
CA THR A 124 -20.14 -5.68 -8.85
C THR A 124 -20.42 -6.38 -10.18
N ASN A 125 -21.33 -7.37 -10.19
CA ASN A 125 -21.74 -8.01 -11.44
C ASN A 125 -22.32 -6.98 -12.41
N THR A 126 -23.12 -6.02 -11.93
CA THR A 126 -23.67 -4.93 -12.74
C THR A 126 -22.61 -4.10 -13.44
N ALA A 127 -21.49 -3.80 -12.77
CA ALA A 127 -20.38 -3.08 -13.39
C ALA A 127 -19.65 -3.94 -14.45
N LEU A 128 -19.50 -5.24 -14.18
CA LEU A 128 -18.85 -6.19 -15.10
C LEU A 128 -19.69 -6.52 -16.33
N ASP A 129 -21.03 -6.49 -16.21
CA ASP A 129 -21.96 -6.73 -17.32
C ASP A 129 -21.94 -5.60 -18.35
N ASN A 130 -21.53 -4.39 -17.94
CA ASN A 130 -21.35 -3.24 -18.82
C ASN A 130 -19.98 -2.56 -18.59
N PRO A 131 -18.88 -3.16 -19.12
CA PRO A 131 -17.51 -2.71 -18.85
C PRO A 131 -17.17 -1.36 -19.49
N ASP A 132 -17.98 -0.84 -20.42
CA ASP A 132 -17.79 0.50 -20.98
C ASP A 132 -17.88 1.58 -19.89
N ASN A 133 -18.68 1.35 -18.84
CA ASN A 133 -18.77 2.24 -17.69
C ASN A 133 -17.51 2.26 -16.81
N LEU A 134 -16.57 1.33 -17.02
CA LEU A 134 -15.36 1.20 -16.21
C LEU A 134 -14.10 1.75 -16.90
N VAL A 135 -14.13 1.97 -18.23
CA VAL A 135 -12.95 2.38 -19.00
C VAL A 135 -12.34 3.69 -18.51
N GLU A 136 -13.16 4.64 -18.08
CA GLU A 136 -12.72 5.94 -17.53
C GLU A 136 -12.88 6.05 -16.02
N ALA A 137 -13.28 4.96 -15.36
CA ALA A 137 -13.52 4.93 -13.92
C ALA A 137 -12.52 4.05 -13.17
N LEU A 138 -11.94 3.04 -13.83
CA LEU A 138 -11.07 2.05 -13.22
C LEU A 138 -9.64 2.19 -13.72
N ARG A 139 -8.72 2.53 -12.82
CA ARG A 139 -7.31 2.78 -13.16
C ARG A 139 -6.33 2.16 -12.19
N ARG A 140 -5.10 2.00 -12.68
CA ARG A 140 -3.92 1.81 -11.81
C ARG A 140 -3.73 3.05 -10.93
N LEU A 141 -3.20 2.84 -9.74
CA LEU A 141 -2.61 3.92 -8.96
C LEU A 141 -1.30 4.32 -9.64
N SER A 142 -1.05 5.62 -9.80
CA SER A 142 0.21 6.12 -10.33
C SER A 142 1.38 5.75 -9.42
N PRO A 143 2.65 5.79 -9.91
CA PRO A 143 3.80 5.59 -9.04
C PRO A 143 3.81 6.54 -7.85
N ARG A 144 3.33 7.78 -8.03
CA ARG A 144 3.27 8.77 -6.97
C ARG A 144 2.26 8.37 -5.88
N GLU A 145 1.09 7.87 -6.25
CA GLU A 145 0.07 7.40 -5.31
C GLU A 145 0.53 6.12 -4.56
N VAL A 146 1.20 5.19 -5.25
CA VAL A 146 1.83 4.02 -4.60
C VAL A 146 2.90 4.47 -3.60
N ALA A 147 3.73 5.45 -3.96
CA ALA A 147 4.74 6.01 -3.08
C ALA A 147 4.12 6.74 -1.87
N ASN A 148 2.95 7.40 -2.03
CA ASN A 148 2.20 7.99 -0.92
C ASN A 148 1.73 6.92 0.09
N LEU A 149 1.19 5.79 -0.41
CA LEU A 149 0.81 4.65 0.45
C LEU A 149 2.01 3.98 1.14
N MET A 150 3.22 4.16 0.59
CA MET A 150 4.49 3.78 1.24
C MET A 150 5.06 4.89 2.13
N CYS A 151 4.34 6.01 2.28
CA CYS A 151 4.70 7.17 3.08
C CYS A 151 5.99 7.87 2.66
N PHE A 152 6.36 7.79 1.38
CA PHE A 152 7.44 8.62 0.85
C PHE A 152 7.07 10.11 0.96
N PRO A 153 8.05 10.99 1.22
CA PRO A 153 7.83 12.43 1.27
C PRO A 153 7.13 13.00 0.03
N LYS A 154 6.45 14.15 0.18
CA LYS A 154 5.72 14.80 -0.92
C LYS A 154 6.66 15.31 -2.01
N ASP A 155 7.88 15.68 -1.63
CA ASP A 155 9.01 16.09 -2.46
C ASP A 155 9.83 14.90 -2.99
N PHE A 156 9.41 13.65 -2.76
CA PHE A 156 9.98 12.51 -3.46
C PHE A 156 9.56 12.54 -4.94
N GLU A 157 10.53 12.76 -5.83
CA GLU A 157 10.29 12.82 -7.26
C GLU A 157 10.79 11.57 -7.98
N VAL A 158 10.09 11.22 -9.06
CA VAL A 158 10.54 10.19 -10.00
C VAL A 158 11.68 10.78 -10.83
N PRO A 159 12.85 10.12 -10.93
CA PRO A 159 13.92 10.61 -11.81
C PRO A 159 13.43 10.66 -13.26
N PRO A 160 13.84 11.67 -14.05
CA PRO A 160 13.25 11.95 -15.37
C PRO A 160 13.39 10.79 -16.38
N ASP A 161 14.43 9.98 -16.24
CA ASP A 161 14.73 8.86 -17.15
C ASP A 161 14.12 7.51 -16.70
N VAL A 162 13.26 7.53 -15.68
CA VAL A 162 12.66 6.31 -15.11
C VAL A 162 11.19 6.22 -15.52
N SER A 163 10.87 5.14 -16.25
CA SER A 163 9.50 4.82 -16.61
C SER A 163 8.64 4.45 -15.39
N ASP A 164 7.31 4.62 -15.49
CA ASP A 164 6.36 4.15 -14.48
C ASP A 164 6.58 2.67 -14.12
N ARG A 165 6.89 1.83 -15.12
CA ARG A 165 7.17 0.41 -14.91
C ARG A 165 8.38 0.18 -14.00
N GLN A 166 9.47 0.91 -14.22
CA GLN A 166 10.65 0.84 -13.38
C GLN A 166 10.34 1.40 -11.98
N MET A 167 9.55 2.47 -11.88
CA MET A 167 9.12 2.98 -10.58
C MET A 167 8.27 1.97 -9.80
N TYR A 168 7.30 1.29 -10.42
CA TYR A 168 6.56 0.23 -9.75
C TYR A 168 7.47 -0.91 -9.28
N GLN A 169 8.49 -1.27 -10.05
CA GLN A 169 9.49 -2.27 -9.65
C GLN A 169 10.27 -1.83 -8.41
N CYS A 170 10.74 -0.57 -8.39
CA CYS A 170 11.46 0.01 -7.25
C CYS A 170 10.56 0.09 -6.02
N LEU A 171 9.38 0.72 -6.14
CA LEU A 171 8.42 0.86 -5.04
C LEU A 171 7.95 -0.50 -4.53
N GLY A 172 7.65 -1.44 -5.43
CA GLY A 172 7.24 -2.79 -5.07
C GLY A 172 8.24 -3.55 -4.19
N ASN A 173 9.54 -3.27 -4.33
CA ASN A 173 10.62 -3.81 -3.49
C ASN A 173 11.00 -2.91 -2.30
N SER A 174 10.40 -1.73 -2.19
CA SER A 174 10.72 -0.74 -1.18
C SER A 174 10.11 -1.05 0.20
N ILE A 175 10.37 -0.17 1.16
CA ILE A 175 9.82 -0.19 2.51
C ILE A 175 8.59 0.71 2.62
N ASN A 176 7.87 0.63 3.75
CA ASN A 176 7.00 1.72 4.18
C ASN A 176 7.79 2.62 5.14
N VAL A 177 7.91 3.90 4.80
CA VAL A 177 8.74 4.88 5.51
C VAL A 177 8.21 5.16 6.92
N ARG A 178 6.89 5.19 7.12
CA ARG A 178 6.27 5.44 8.44
C ARG A 178 6.56 4.28 9.41
N VAL A 179 6.47 3.03 8.94
CA VAL A 179 6.80 1.84 9.73
C VAL A 179 8.28 1.87 10.14
N VAL A 180 9.19 2.04 9.16
CA VAL A 180 10.65 2.03 9.44
C VAL A 180 11.06 3.23 10.31
N SER A 181 10.48 4.41 10.11
CA SER A 181 10.71 5.57 11.00
C SER A 181 10.34 5.27 12.45
N SER A 182 9.24 4.55 12.67
CA SER A 182 8.79 4.17 14.02
C SER A 182 9.75 3.16 14.66
N ILE A 183 10.22 2.17 13.89
CA ILE A 183 11.23 1.21 14.33
C ILE A 183 12.55 1.90 14.67
N LEU A 184 13.02 2.83 13.82
CA LEU A 184 14.26 3.57 14.06
C LEU A 184 14.16 4.47 15.30
N ARG A 185 13.00 5.10 15.55
CA ARG A 185 12.76 5.85 16.78
C ARG A 185 12.88 4.97 18.01
N LEU A 186 12.29 3.77 17.98
CA LEU A 186 12.46 2.79 19.06
C LEU A 186 13.94 2.43 19.22
N LEU A 187 14.62 2.04 18.15
CA LEU A 187 16.02 1.59 18.18
C LEU A 187 16.99 2.67 18.69
N LEU A 188 16.81 3.93 18.29
CA LEU A 188 17.73 5.04 18.59
C LEU A 188 17.43 5.75 19.91
N HIS A 189 16.21 5.67 20.41
CA HIS A 189 15.82 6.24 21.71
C HIS A 189 15.77 5.19 22.84
N SER A 190 16.23 3.96 22.57
CA SER A 190 16.49 2.91 23.57
C SER A 190 17.87 3.04 24.22
#